data_AF-A0A2G6KCA9-F1
#
_entry.id   AF-A0A2G6KCA9-F1
#
_cell.length_a   1.000
_cell.length_b   1.000
_cell.length_c   1.000
_cell.angle_alpha   90.00
_cell.angle_beta   90.00
_cell.angle_gamma   90.00
#
_symmetry.space_group_name_H-M   'P 1'
#
loop_
_entity.id
_entity.type
_entity.pdbx_description
1 polymer ?
#
loop_
_entity_poly.entity_id
_entity_poly.type
_entity_poly.pdbx_seq_one_letter_code
_entity_poly.pdbx_strand_id
1 'polypeptide(L)'
;MENSQEKYFAFLVYLLSLVGVIYVLFFRPTQERFAQYHARQSLGIQIIALGLLLAWFIVIWVLAWIPYIGFIVGIALFALVLAAYIVLAISYMRGMINALQLKRQPVPIVGNYATSLSSFLLEKVGYRSEG
;
A
#
# COMPACT_ATOMS: atom_id res chain seq x y z
N MET A 1 21.46 19.91 -8.25
CA MET A 1 21.79 19.19 -7.00
C MET A 1 20.56 18.87 -6.16
N GLU A 2 19.54 19.73 -6.16
CA GLU A 2 18.26 19.52 -5.46
C GLU A 2 17.56 18.21 -5.90
N ASN A 3 17.40 18.00 -7.21
CA ASN A 3 16.70 16.84 -7.77
C ASN A 3 17.32 15.47 -7.43
N SER A 4 18.64 15.43 -7.21
CA SER A 4 19.35 14.21 -6.80
C SER A 4 19.06 13.86 -5.34
N GLN A 5 18.99 14.84 -4.43
CA GLN A 5 18.67 14.59 -3.03
C GLN A 5 17.24 14.09 -2.86
N GLU A 6 16.27 14.66 -3.59
CA GLU A 6 14.87 14.22 -3.53
C GLU A 6 14.72 12.75 -3.94
N LYS A 7 15.43 12.35 -5.00
CA LYS A 7 15.48 10.96 -5.47
C LYS A 7 16.06 10.01 -4.43
N TYR A 8 17.14 10.39 -3.73
CA TYR A 8 17.74 9.57 -2.69
C TYR A 8 16.79 9.35 -1.50
N PHE A 9 16.12 10.40 -1.03
CA PHE A 9 15.17 10.27 0.09
C PHE A 9 13.95 9.43 -0.29
N ALA A 10 13.39 9.62 -1.48
CA ALA A 10 12.28 8.81 -1.97
C ALA A 10 12.66 7.33 -2.12
N PHE A 11 13.90 7.02 -2.52
CA PHE A 11 14.41 5.65 -2.56
C PHE A 11 14.63 5.07 -1.15
N LEU A 12 15.18 5.85 -0.23
CA LEU A 12 15.43 5.41 1.17
C LEU A 12 14.14 5.04 1.90
N VAL A 13 13.02 5.69 1.59
CA VAL A 13 11.70 5.32 2.10
C VAL A 13 11.31 3.87 1.76
N TYR A 14 11.66 3.39 0.57
CA TYR A 14 11.40 2.01 0.19
C TYR A 14 12.48 1.07 0.75
N LEU A 15 13.74 1.48 0.73
CA LEU A 15 14.87 0.65 1.20
C LEU A 15 14.82 0.39 2.70
N LEU A 16 14.55 1.43 3.50
CA LEU A 16 14.50 1.36 4.96
C LEU A 16 13.10 1.08 5.50
N SER A 17 12.10 0.92 4.62
CA SER A 17 10.72 0.57 4.97
C SER A 17 10.18 1.54 6.04
N LEU A 18 9.63 1.04 7.15
CA LEU A 18 9.13 1.82 8.29
C LEU A 18 10.11 2.89 8.80
N VAL A 19 11.42 2.59 8.89
CA VAL A 19 12.41 3.54 9.40
C VAL A 19 12.57 4.73 8.45
N GLY A 20 12.60 4.46 7.13
CA GLY A 20 12.69 5.50 6.10
C GLY A 20 11.42 6.35 6.03
N VAL A 21 10.25 5.71 6.17
CA VAL A 21 8.95 6.40 6.24
C VAL A 21 8.87 7.33 7.44
N ILE A 22 9.21 6.86 8.64
CA ILE A 22 9.20 7.67 9.87
C ILE A 22 10.15 8.86 9.71
N TYR A 23 11.37 8.61 9.20
CA TYR A 23 12.36 9.68 9.00
C TYR A 23 11.83 10.80 8.09
N VAL A 24 11.28 10.46 6.92
CA VAL A 24 10.80 11.46 5.96
C VAL A 24 9.55 12.19 6.47
N LEU A 25 8.61 11.49 7.12
CA LEU A 25 7.38 12.11 7.61
C LEU A 25 7.60 13.03 8.82
N PHE A 26 8.50 12.69 9.74
CA PHE A 26 8.74 13.48 10.95
C PHE A 26 9.82 14.55 10.79
N PHE A 27 10.89 14.28 10.04
CA PHE A 27 12.06 15.17 9.96
C PHE A 27 12.14 15.99 8.66
N ARG A 28 11.29 15.71 7.66
CA ARG A 28 11.21 16.46 6.39
C ARG A 28 9.77 16.82 5.93
N PRO A 29 8.88 17.32 6.81
CA PRO A 29 7.45 17.50 6.49
C PRO A 29 7.10 18.68 5.56
N THR A 30 8.03 19.61 5.27
CA THR A 30 7.70 20.86 4.54
C THR A 30 8.48 21.08 3.24
N GLN A 31 9.60 20.41 3.02
CA GLN A 31 10.50 20.76 1.92
C GLN A 31 10.24 19.97 0.63
N GLU A 32 9.70 18.75 0.67
CA GLU A 32 9.67 17.89 -0.53
C GLU A 32 8.36 17.12 -0.71
N ARG A 33 7.45 17.68 -1.52
CA ARG A 33 6.18 17.03 -1.90
C ARG A 33 6.39 15.68 -2.60
N PHE A 34 7.57 15.45 -3.22
CA PHE A 34 7.91 14.21 -3.90
C PHE A 34 8.25 13.08 -2.91
N ALA A 35 9.18 13.32 -1.99
CA ALA A 35 9.56 12.34 -0.97
C ALA A 35 8.37 11.96 -0.07
N GLN A 36 7.50 12.93 0.27
CA GLN A 36 6.28 12.66 1.05
C GLN A 36 5.27 11.78 0.33
N TYR A 37 5.12 11.96 -0.99
CA TYR A 37 4.23 11.12 -1.79
C TYR A 37 4.65 9.65 -1.68
N HIS A 38 5.95 9.38 -1.89
CA HIS A 38 6.50 8.03 -1.79
C HIS A 38 6.49 7.50 -0.35
N ALA A 39 6.69 8.35 0.66
CA ALA A 39 6.56 7.99 2.08
C ALA A 39 5.15 7.51 2.43
N ARG A 40 4.12 8.27 2.04
CA ARG A 40 2.72 7.88 2.25
C ARG A 40 2.33 6.64 1.45
N GLN A 41 2.83 6.50 0.23
CA GLN A 41 2.58 5.33 -0.60
C GLN A 41 3.22 4.06 0.01
N SER A 42 4.49 4.12 0.44
CA SER A 42 5.17 3.02 1.13
C SER A 42 4.46 2.65 2.43
N LEU A 43 4.10 3.63 3.25
CA LEU A 43 3.33 3.43 4.48
C LEU A 43 1.97 2.77 4.21
N GLY A 44 1.26 3.21 3.18
CA GLY A 44 -0.02 2.61 2.77
C GLY A 44 0.11 1.13 2.43
N ILE A 45 1.13 0.74 1.65
CA ILE A 45 1.40 -0.67 1.32
C ILE A 45 1.68 -1.48 2.59
N GLN A 46 2.48 -0.94 3.52
CA GLN A 46 2.83 -1.62 4.77
C GLN A 46 1.63 -1.79 5.70
N ILE A 47 0.76 -0.78 5.80
CA ILE A 47 -0.49 -0.87 6.57
C ILE A 47 -1.41 -1.94 5.98
N ILE A 48 -1.57 -1.98 4.66
CA ILE A 48 -2.40 -3.01 4.00
C ILE A 48 -1.82 -4.41 4.26
N ALA A 49 -0.50 -4.57 4.14
CA ALA A 49 0.17 -5.85 4.42
C ALA A 49 -0.10 -6.32 5.86
N LEU A 50 0.13 -5.44 6.85
CA LEU A 50 -0.14 -5.74 8.25
C LEU A 50 -1.62 -6.05 8.49
N GLY A 51 -2.52 -5.28 7.91
CA GLY A 51 -3.97 -5.49 8.01
C GLY A 51 -4.41 -6.86 7.49
N LEU A 52 -3.83 -7.33 6.37
CA LEU A 52 -4.11 -8.65 5.82
C LEU A 52 -3.65 -9.78 6.75
N LEU A 53 -2.44 -9.67 7.33
CA LEU A 53 -1.96 -10.65 8.30
C LEU A 53 -2.82 -10.68 9.56
N LEU A 54 -3.19 -9.51 10.10
CA LEU A 54 -4.04 -9.41 11.29
C LEU A 54 -5.44 -9.97 11.01
N ALA A 55 -6.03 -9.67 9.86
CA ALA A 55 -7.32 -10.21 9.46
C ALA A 55 -7.29 -11.74 9.37
N TRP A 56 -6.26 -12.30 8.72
CA TRP A 56 -6.08 -13.75 8.67
C TRP A 56 -5.88 -14.35 10.07
N PHE A 57 -5.09 -13.70 10.93
CA PHE A 57 -4.86 -14.15 12.31
C PHE A 57 -6.16 -14.21 13.13
N ILE A 58 -7.03 -13.21 12.98
CA ILE A 58 -8.35 -13.21 13.62
C ILE A 58 -9.22 -14.35 13.09
N VAL A 59 -9.22 -14.57 11.76
CA VAL A 59 -10.00 -15.65 11.14
C VAL A 59 -9.53 -17.02 11.63
N ILE A 60 -8.22 -17.30 11.64
CA ILE A 60 -7.73 -18.59 12.13
C ILE A 60 -8.00 -18.77 13.63
N TRP A 61 -7.95 -17.70 14.42
CA TRP A 61 -8.29 -17.76 15.84
C TRP A 61 -9.77 -18.15 16.05
N VAL A 62 -10.70 -17.61 15.26
CA VAL A 62 -12.12 -18.01 15.31
C VAL A 62 -12.29 -19.46 14.84
N LEU A 63 -11.61 -19.85 13.74
CA LEU A 63 -11.70 -21.20 13.20
C LEU A 63 -11.07 -22.25 14.13
N ALA A 64 -10.09 -21.89 14.97
CA ALA A 64 -9.43 -22.81 15.88
C ALA A 64 -10.40 -23.48 16.88
N TRP A 65 -11.56 -22.88 17.13
CA TRP A 65 -12.62 -23.45 17.96
C TRP A 65 -13.42 -24.57 17.26
N ILE A 66 -13.19 -24.81 15.96
CA ILE A 66 -13.80 -25.88 15.17
C ILE A 66 -12.78 -27.03 15.03
N PRO A 67 -12.97 -28.17 15.74
CA PRO A 67 -12.06 -29.31 15.67
C PRO A 67 -11.89 -29.83 14.24
N TYR A 68 -10.66 -30.24 13.90
CA TYR A 68 -10.24 -30.81 12.61
C TYR A 68 -10.34 -29.86 11.39
N ILE A 69 -11.52 -29.31 11.10
CA ILE A 69 -11.78 -28.52 9.88
C ILE A 69 -11.19 -27.11 10.00
N GLY A 70 -11.27 -26.49 11.18
CA GLY A 70 -10.86 -25.10 11.37
C GLY A 70 -9.40 -24.83 11.02
N PHE A 71 -8.51 -25.75 11.38
CA PHE A 71 -7.08 -25.66 11.08
C PHE A 71 -6.80 -25.78 9.57
N ILE A 72 -7.44 -26.74 8.89
CA ILE A 72 -7.26 -26.97 7.45
C ILE A 72 -7.72 -25.74 6.66
N VAL A 73 -8.90 -25.20 6.99
CA VAL A 73 -9.43 -23.98 6.35
C VAL A 73 -8.54 -22.78 6.64
N GLY A 74 -8.05 -22.63 7.88
CA GLY A 74 -7.14 -21.54 8.25
C GLY A 74 -5.84 -21.55 7.42
N ILE A 75 -5.23 -22.73 7.21
CA ILE A 75 -4.06 -22.88 6.34
C ILE A 75 -4.41 -22.57 4.89
N ALA A 76 -5.53 -23.07 4.37
CA ALA A 76 -5.95 -22.81 3.00
C ALA A 76 -6.13 -21.30 2.73
N LEU A 77 -6.71 -20.57 3.69
CA LEU A 77 -6.87 -19.11 3.60
C LEU A 77 -5.53 -18.36 3.62
N PHE A 78 -4.46 -18.94 4.19
CA PHE A 78 -3.14 -18.32 4.15
C PHE A 78 -2.59 -18.22 2.71
N ALA A 79 -2.99 -19.12 1.81
CA ALA A 79 -2.62 -19.02 0.39
C ALA A 79 -3.13 -17.71 -0.25
N LEU A 80 -4.30 -17.21 0.17
CA LEU A 80 -4.83 -15.92 -0.29
C LEU A 80 -3.99 -14.75 0.23
N VAL A 81 -3.51 -14.84 1.49
CA VAL A 81 -2.59 -13.85 2.06
C VAL A 81 -1.30 -13.81 1.25
N LEU A 82 -0.72 -14.97 0.95
CA LEU A 82 0.50 -15.06 0.12
C LEU A 82 0.28 -14.45 -1.27
N ALA A 83 -0.84 -14.76 -1.92
CA ALA A 83 -1.18 -14.18 -3.22
C ALA A 83 -1.28 -12.65 -3.14
N ALA A 84 -1.93 -12.10 -2.12
CA ALA A 84 -2.01 -10.65 -1.92
C ALA A 84 -0.64 -10.03 -1.63
N TYR A 85 0.22 -10.71 -0.86
CA TYR A 85 1.59 -10.28 -0.57
C TYR A 85 2.45 -10.20 -1.83
N ILE A 86 2.26 -11.08 -2.81
CA ILE A 86 2.92 -11.00 -4.12
C ILE A 86 2.53 -9.70 -4.83
N VAL A 87 1.23 -9.34 -4.86
CA VAL A 87 0.77 -8.09 -5.49
C VAL A 87 1.30 -6.86 -4.75
N LEU A 88 1.36 -6.91 -3.41
CA LEU A 88 1.95 -5.85 -2.59
C LEU A 88 3.45 -5.70 -2.86
N ALA A 89 4.20 -6.81 -2.97
CA ALA A 89 5.62 -6.79 -3.30
C ALA A 89 5.88 -6.18 -4.68
N ILE A 90 5.10 -6.57 -5.70
CA ILE A 90 5.16 -5.97 -7.04
C ILE A 90 4.86 -4.47 -6.98
N SER A 91 3.86 -4.07 -6.20
CA SER A 91 3.49 -2.66 -6.01
C SER A 91 4.60 -1.88 -5.32
N TYR A 92 5.25 -2.48 -4.33
CA TYR A 92 6.38 -1.89 -3.61
C TYR A 92 7.59 -1.67 -4.54
N MET A 93 7.92 -2.67 -5.37
CA MET A 93 8.97 -2.56 -6.38
C MET A 93 8.66 -1.49 -7.42
N ARG A 94 7.42 -1.41 -7.91
CA ARG A 94 6.99 -0.34 -8.83
C ARG A 94 7.11 1.04 -8.21
N GLY A 95 6.72 1.19 -6.94
CA GLY A 95 6.89 2.44 -6.19
C GLY A 95 8.35 2.89 -6.11
N MET A 96 9.26 1.95 -5.83
CA MET A 96 10.70 2.19 -5.79
C MET A 96 11.28 2.59 -7.15
N ILE A 97 10.89 1.90 -8.24
CA ILE A 97 11.31 2.26 -9.60
C ILE A 97 10.79 3.65 -9.98
N ASN A 98 9.54 3.96 -9.66
CA ASN A 98 8.94 5.27 -9.92
C ASN A 98 9.67 6.38 -9.15
N ALA A 99 10.06 6.13 -7.89
CA ALA A 99 10.88 7.05 -7.12
C ALA A 99 12.23 7.32 -7.79
N LEU A 100 12.91 6.28 -8.29
CA LEU A 100 14.18 6.42 -9.01
C LEU A 100 14.04 7.15 -10.36
N GLN A 101 12.86 7.10 -10.96
CA GLN A 101 12.53 7.78 -12.22
C GLN A 101 11.93 9.18 -12.02
N LEU A 102 11.86 9.69 -10.78
CA LEU A 102 11.22 10.97 -10.44
C LEU A 102 9.74 11.06 -10.86
N LYS A 103 9.03 9.92 -10.87
CA LYS A 103 7.62 9.82 -11.28
C LYS A 103 6.70 9.68 -10.07
N ARG A 104 5.75 10.61 -9.92
CA ARG A 104 4.65 10.50 -8.93
C ARG A 104 3.49 9.69 -9.50
N GLN A 105 3.72 8.40 -9.71
CA GLN A 105 2.70 7.50 -10.23
C GLN A 105 2.12 6.61 -9.12
N PRO A 106 0.78 6.51 -9.03
CA PRO A 106 0.16 5.64 -8.06
C PRO A 106 0.39 4.18 -8.45
N VAL A 107 0.75 3.36 -7.46
CA VAL A 107 0.90 1.91 -7.64
C VAL A 107 -0.48 1.23 -7.62
N PRO A 108 -0.64 0.06 -8.27
CA PRO A 108 -1.95 -0.54 -8.58
C PRO A 108 -2.89 -0.71 -7.39
N ILE A 109 -2.38 -0.97 -6.19
CA ILE A 109 -3.19 -1.19 -4.99
C ILE A 109 -3.64 0.14 -4.34
N VAL A 110 -2.89 1.23 -4.47
CA VAL A 110 -3.21 2.51 -3.81
C VAL A 110 -3.86 3.50 -4.79
N GLY A 111 -3.66 3.33 -6.09
CA GLY A 111 -4.17 4.24 -7.13
C GLY A 111 -5.65 4.08 -7.47
N ASN A 112 -6.16 2.85 -7.47
CA ASN A 112 -7.41 2.54 -8.17
C ASN A 112 -8.67 2.58 -7.27
N TYR A 113 -8.54 2.50 -5.95
CA TYR A 113 -9.70 2.59 -5.06
C TYR A 113 -10.32 3.99 -5.02
N ALA A 114 -9.53 5.04 -5.24
CA ALA A 114 -10.04 6.41 -5.31
C ALA A 114 -10.94 6.61 -6.54
N THR A 115 -10.52 6.10 -7.70
CA THR A 115 -11.23 6.28 -8.97
C THR A 115 -12.50 5.43 -9.07
N SER A 116 -12.45 4.20 -8.54
CA SER A 116 -13.59 3.28 -8.59
C SER A 116 -14.70 3.66 -7.59
N LEU A 117 -14.35 4.25 -6.44
CA LEU A 117 -15.33 4.77 -5.50
C LEU A 117 -15.97 6.07 -6.00
N SER A 118 -15.20 6.96 -6.65
CA SER A 118 -15.76 8.17 -7.25
C SER A 118 -16.72 7.85 -8.39
N SER A 119 -16.41 6.88 -9.26
CA SER A 119 -17.32 6.51 -10.35
C SER A 119 -18.62 5.90 -9.83
N PHE A 120 -18.55 5.02 -8.81
CA PHE A 120 -19.73 4.43 -8.18
C PHE A 120 -20.61 5.47 -7.47
N LEU A 121 -20.00 6.44 -6.79
CA LEU A 121 -20.73 7.52 -6.14
C LEU A 121 -21.35 8.48 -7.16
N LEU A 122 -20.66 8.83 -8.24
CA LEU A 122 -21.20 9.69 -9.30
C LEU A 122 -22.34 9.02 -10.08
N GLU A 123 -22.25 7.72 -10.31
CA GLU A 123 -23.32 6.90 -10.89
C GLU A 123 -24.57 6.90 -9.98
N LYS A 124 -24.38 6.70 -8.67
CA LYS A 124 -25.49 6.64 -7.71
C LYS A 124 -26.07 8.02 -7.37
N VAL A 125 -25.29 9.09 -7.54
CA VAL A 125 -25.68 10.49 -7.29
C VAL A 125 -26.24 11.16 -8.56
N GLY A 126 -26.27 10.48 -9.70
CA GLY A 126 -26.91 10.99 -10.91
C GLY A 126 -26.21 12.21 -11.51
N TYR A 127 -24.90 12.37 -11.28
CA TYR A 127 -24.14 13.46 -11.86
C TYR A 127 -23.78 13.12 -13.31
N ARG A 128 -24.68 13.45 -14.22
CA ARG A 128 -24.42 13.49 -15.67
C ARG A 128 -23.43 14.63 -15.93
N SER A 129 -22.16 14.31 -16.17
CA SER A 129 -21.19 15.31 -16.65
C SER A 129 -21.55 15.68 -18.09
N GLU A 130 -22.26 16.79 -18.25
CA GLU A 130 -22.36 17.45 -19.55
C GLU A 130 -21.08 18.28 -19.78
N GLY A 131 -20.42 18.04 -20.93
CA GLY A 131 -19.38 18.93 -21.51
C GLY A 131 -17.94 18.59 -21.16
#